data_AF-A0A924L3H9-F1
#
_entry.id   AF-A0A924L3H9-F1
#
_cell.length_a   1.000
_cell.length_b   1.000
_cell.length_c   1.000
_cell.angle_alpha   90.00
_cell.angle_beta   90.00
_cell.angle_gamma   90.00
#
_symmetry.space_group_name_H-M   'P 1'
#
loop_
_entity.id
_entity.type
_entity.pdbx_description
1 polymer ?
#
loop_
_entity_poly.entity_id
_entity_poly.type
_entity_poly.pdbx_seq_one_letter_code
_entity_poly.pdbx_strand_id
1 'polypeptide(L)'
;MNKTDLLVICIVVLIIFIHLSVVFIQLFSNKFLYLMPVINLVAGLMVFIYWTQKQLSIRQHFFDTREIMVLCFEAIVVGCAVYCIVHSQWNNWLKALQYLFIAIHVSALLLFLFFMLTFKMNKLF
;
A
#
# COMPACT_ATOMS: atom_id res chain seq x y z
N MET A 1 16.88 19.57 -3.99
CA MET A 1 16.17 18.61 -3.14
C MET A 1 16.83 18.65 -1.79
N ASN A 2 16.07 18.89 -0.73
CA ASN A 2 16.60 18.82 0.62
C ASN A 2 16.94 17.36 0.95
N LYS A 3 17.79 17.12 1.96
CA LYS A 3 18.16 15.77 2.41
C LYS A 3 16.92 14.94 2.79
N THR A 4 15.91 15.59 3.36
CA THR A 4 14.64 14.97 3.73
C THR A 4 13.88 14.46 2.51
N ASP A 5 13.75 15.26 1.45
CA ASP A 5 13.07 14.86 0.21
C ASP A 5 13.76 13.67 -0.46
N LEU A 6 15.10 13.67 -0.45
CA LEU A 6 15.89 12.56 -0.96
C LEU A 6 15.66 11.28 -0.14
N LEU A 7 15.61 11.40 1.18
CA LEU A 7 15.31 10.29 2.07
C LEU A 7 13.91 9.72 1.79
N VAL A 8 12.90 10.57 1.61
CA VAL A 8 11.53 10.13 1.28
C VAL A 8 11.51 9.39 -0.06
N ILE A 9 12.17 9.94 -1.09
CA ILE A 9 12.26 9.27 -2.40
C ILE A 9 12.96 7.92 -2.28
N CYS A 10 14.08 7.83 -1.55
CA CYS A 10 14.77 6.57 -1.31
C CYS A 10 13.88 5.54 -0.60
N ILE A 11 13.09 5.96 0.40
CA ILE A 11 12.14 5.08 1.09
C ILE A 11 11.07 4.58 0.11
N VAL A 12 10.47 5.46 -0.70
CA VAL A 12 9.44 5.05 -1.67
C VAL A 12 10.00 4.07 -2.69
N VAL A 13 11.20 4.33 -3.22
CA VAL A 13 11.89 3.42 -4.14
C VAL A 13 12.13 2.06 -3.47
N LEU A 14 12.60 2.04 -2.23
CA LEU A 14 12.81 0.81 -1.47
C LEU A 14 11.50 0.03 -1.28
N ILE A 15 10.41 0.70 -0.93
CA ILE A 15 9.09 0.07 -0.76
C ILE A 15 8.61 -0.54 -2.09
N ILE A 16 8.79 0.15 -3.22
CA ILE A 16 8.47 -0.40 -4.55
C ILE A 16 9.27 -1.67 -4.81
N PHE A 17 10.59 -1.65 -4.55
CA PHE A 17 11.44 -2.83 -4.71
C PHE A 17 11.01 -4.00 -3.83
N ILE A 18 10.58 -3.75 -2.58
CA ILE A 18 10.05 -4.78 -1.69
C ILE A 18 8.79 -5.43 -2.28
N HIS A 19 7.85 -4.63 -2.77
CA HIS A 19 6.61 -5.16 -3.40
C HIS A 19 6.93 -6.00 -4.63
N LEU A 20 7.79 -5.49 -5.53
CA LEU A 20 8.21 -6.21 -6.74
C LEU A 20 8.95 -7.51 -6.41
N SER A 21 9.81 -7.50 -5.39
CA SER A 21 10.54 -8.68 -4.94
C SER A 21 9.59 -9.76 -4.44
N VAL A 22 8.55 -9.40 -3.68
CA VAL A 22 7.55 -10.36 -3.21
C VAL A 22 6.72 -10.94 -4.34
N VAL A 23 6.33 -10.13 -5.32
CA VAL A 23 5.65 -10.64 -6.53
C VAL A 23 6.55 -11.62 -7.27
N PHE A 24 7.83 -11.28 -7.46
CA PHE A 24 8.80 -12.14 -8.13
C PHE A 24 8.99 -13.47 -7.37
N ILE A 25 9.27 -13.41 -6.06
CA ILE A 25 9.40 -14.61 -5.22
C ILE A 25 8.17 -15.49 -5.33
N GLN A 26 6.97 -14.91 -5.32
CA GLN A 26 5.74 -15.68 -5.41
C GLN A 26 5.54 -16.34 -6.78
N LEU A 27 5.86 -15.64 -7.87
CA LEU A 27 5.75 -16.17 -9.24
C LEU A 27 6.71 -17.35 -9.49
N PHE A 28 7.94 -17.27 -8.97
CA PHE A 28 8.99 -18.25 -9.27
C PHE A 28 9.12 -19.36 -8.22
N SER A 29 8.81 -19.07 -6.95
CA SER A 29 9.05 -20.02 -5.85
C SER A 29 7.79 -20.75 -5.40
N ASN A 30 6.61 -20.11 -5.41
CA ASN A 30 5.38 -20.59 -4.75
C ASN A 30 5.53 -21.06 -3.28
N LYS A 31 6.74 -21.04 -2.69
CA LYS A 31 7.03 -21.53 -1.33
C LYS A 31 6.61 -20.55 -0.23
N PHE A 32 6.45 -19.28 -0.56
CA PHE A 32 6.17 -18.21 0.40
C PHE A 32 4.78 -17.60 0.20
N LEU A 33 3.76 -18.47 0.21
CA LEU A 33 2.38 -18.08 -0.08
C LEU A 33 1.96 -16.85 0.73
N TYR A 34 2.26 -16.80 2.04
CA TYR A 34 1.82 -15.72 2.92
C TYR A 34 2.49 -14.35 2.71
N LEU A 35 3.61 -14.25 1.98
CA LEU A 35 4.30 -12.96 1.82
C LEU A 35 3.43 -11.91 1.15
N MET A 36 2.65 -12.29 0.13
CA MET A 36 1.76 -11.36 -0.57
C MET A 36 0.65 -10.80 0.33
N PRO A 37 -0.17 -11.66 1.00
CA PRO A 37 -1.13 -11.18 1.99
C PRO A 37 -0.50 -10.32 3.08
N VAL A 38 0.68 -10.69 3.58
CA VAL A 38 1.36 -9.92 4.63
C VAL A 38 1.73 -8.52 4.14
N ILE A 39 2.28 -8.38 2.93
CA ILE A 39 2.58 -7.06 2.38
C ILE A 39 1.31 -6.22 2.18
N ASN A 40 0.25 -6.80 1.61
CA ASN A 40 -1.01 -6.08 1.43
C ASN A 40 -1.63 -5.67 2.77
N LEU A 41 -1.55 -6.52 3.79
CA LEU A 41 -1.99 -6.20 5.14
C LEU A 41 -1.21 -5.01 5.71
N VAL A 42 0.12 -5.05 5.64
CA VAL A 42 0.97 -3.97 6.14
C VAL A 42 0.69 -2.67 5.39
N ALA A 43 0.59 -2.71 4.05
CA ALA A 43 0.29 -1.53 3.24
C ALA A 43 -1.05 -0.90 3.64
N GLY A 44 -2.13 -1.69 3.68
CA GLY A 44 -3.45 -1.18 4.04
C GLY A 44 -3.54 -0.68 5.48
N LEU A 45 -2.91 -1.37 6.44
CA LEU A 45 -2.84 -0.89 7.83
C LEU A 45 -2.10 0.44 7.96
N MET A 46 -1.03 0.65 7.19
CA MET A 46 -0.31 1.92 7.20
C MET A 46 -1.18 3.08 6.70
N VAL A 47 -2.05 2.83 5.72
CA VAL A 47 -3.04 3.83 5.27
C VAL A 47 -4.03 4.15 6.38
N PHE A 48 -4.55 3.15 7.10
CA PHE A 48 -5.44 3.39 8.25
C PHE A 48 -4.78 4.14 9.39
N ILE A 49 -3.53 3.80 9.72
CA ILE A 49 -2.76 4.47 10.77
C ILE A 49 -2.55 5.93 10.39
N TYR A 50 -2.05 6.19 9.17
CA TYR A 50 -1.84 7.55 8.66
C TYR A 50 -3.14 8.35 8.68
N TRP A 51 -4.23 7.75 8.20
CA TRP A 51 -5.54 8.37 8.19
C TRP A 51 -6.00 8.73 9.60
N THR A 52 -5.94 7.78 10.54
CA THR A 52 -6.34 8.00 11.94
C THR A 52 -5.53 9.12 12.59
N GLN A 53 -4.21 9.13 12.38
CA GLN A 53 -3.34 10.21 12.88
C GLN A 53 -3.76 11.58 12.32
N LYS A 54 -4.08 11.65 11.03
CA LYS A 54 -4.53 12.89 10.39
C LYS A 54 -5.88 13.34 10.94
N GLN A 55 -6.82 12.42 11.16
CA GLN A 55 -8.13 12.73 11.74
C GLN A 55 -8.02 13.28 13.16
N LEU A 56 -7.19 12.67 14.00
CA LEU A 56 -6.96 13.14 15.37
C LEU A 56 -6.36 14.56 15.43
N SER A 57 -5.66 14.99 14.37
CA SER A 57 -5.08 16.32 14.28
C SER A 57 -6.07 17.41 13.85
N ILE A 58 -7.24 17.06 13.31
CA ILE A 58 -8.20 18.01 12.72
C ILE A 58 -9.36 18.23 13.70
N ARG A 59 -9.65 19.49 14.07
CA ARG A 59 -10.74 19.82 15.02
C ARG A 59 -12.16 19.58 14.48
N GLN A 60 -12.37 19.67 13.18
CA GLN A 60 -13.64 19.38 12.50
C GLN A 60 -13.33 18.75 11.14
N HIS A 61 -13.67 17.48 10.95
CA HIS A 61 -13.45 16.78 9.69
C HIS A 61 -14.79 16.47 9.02
N PHE A 62 -14.92 16.90 7.77
CA PHE A 62 -16.01 16.47 6.89
C PHE A 62 -15.45 15.39 5.98
N PHE A 63 -16.04 14.20 6.05
CA PHE A 63 -15.63 13.10 5.19
C PHE A 63 -15.95 13.41 3.74
N ASP A 64 -14.93 13.47 2.89
CA ASP A 64 -15.13 13.49 1.44
C ASP A 64 -15.50 12.07 0.98
N THR A 65 -16.47 11.97 0.08
CA THR A 65 -16.82 10.75 -0.65
C THR A 65 -15.60 10.00 -1.21
N ARG A 66 -14.57 10.71 -1.68
CA ARG A 66 -13.33 10.11 -2.20
C ARG A 66 -12.53 9.41 -1.10
N GLU A 67 -12.46 10.03 0.07
CA GLU A 67 -11.75 9.50 1.23
C GLU A 67 -12.45 8.24 1.76
N ILE A 68 -13.78 8.27 1.85
CA ILE A 68 -14.58 7.09 2.23
C ILE A 68 -14.31 5.94 1.25
N MET A 69 -14.28 6.21 -0.06
CA MET A 69 -14.05 5.18 -1.07
C MET A 69 -12.68 4.51 -0.90
N VAL A 70 -11.62 5.30 -0.65
CA VAL A 70 -10.27 4.77 -0.40
C VAL A 70 -10.24 3.94 0.88
N LEU A 71 -10.85 4.41 1.97
CA LEU A 71 -10.90 3.65 3.23
C LEU A 71 -11.68 2.34 3.11
N CYS A 72 -12.80 2.35 2.39
CA CYS A 72 -13.55 1.12 2.11
C CYS A 72 -12.73 0.14 1.27
N PHE A 73 -12.02 0.63 0.25
CA PHE A 73 -11.12 -0.20 -0.54
C PHE A 73 -10.02 -0.81 0.33
N GLU A 74 -9.34 -0.02 1.14
CA GLU A 74 -8.29 -0.52 2.05
C GLU A 74 -8.83 -1.50 3.10
N ALA A 75 -10.07 -1.30 3.57
CA ALA A 75 -10.72 -2.23 4.49
C ALA A 75 -10.92 -3.61 3.83
N ILE A 76 -11.27 -3.63 2.54
CA ILE A 76 -11.39 -4.87 1.76
C ILE A 76 -10.01 -5.51 1.58
N VAL A 77 -8.98 -4.72 1.25
CA VAL A 77 -7.59 -5.22 1.12
C VAL A 77 -7.13 -5.90 2.41
N VAL A 78 -7.29 -5.22 3.55
CA VAL A 78 -6.94 -5.73 4.88
C VAL A 78 -7.77 -6.98 5.22
N GLY A 79 -9.08 -6.94 5.03
CA GLY A 79 -9.97 -8.08 5.29
C GLY A 79 -9.59 -9.32 4.49
N CYS A 80 -9.33 -9.17 3.19
CA CYS A 80 -8.88 -10.26 2.34
C CYS A 80 -7.51 -10.80 2.75
N ALA A 81 -6.58 -9.91 3.13
CA ALA A 81 -5.26 -10.32 3.60
C ALA A 81 -5.33 -11.11 4.91
N VAL A 82 -6.08 -10.62 5.91
CA VAL A 82 -6.33 -11.33 7.18
C VAL A 82 -6.98 -12.68 6.91
N TYR A 83 -7.99 -12.74 6.06
CA TYR A 83 -8.66 -13.98 5.72
C TYR A 83 -7.69 -15.02 5.13
N CYS A 84 -6.86 -14.62 4.15
CA CYS A 84 -5.84 -15.48 3.55
C CYS A 84 -4.80 -15.99 4.57
N ILE A 85 -4.40 -15.16 5.53
CA ILE A 85 -3.42 -15.53 6.57
C ILE A 85 -4.03 -16.50 7.58
N VAL A 86 -5.22 -16.18 8.12
CA VAL A 86 -5.84 -16.97 9.19
C VAL A 86 -6.30 -18.33 8.71
N HIS A 87 -6.99 -18.39 7.57
CA HIS A 87 -7.60 -19.63 7.11
C HIS A 87 -6.66 -20.46 6.23
N SER A 88 -5.46 -19.95 5.92
CA SER A 88 -4.51 -20.57 4.98
C SER A 88 -5.16 -20.93 3.64
N GLN A 89 -6.29 -20.28 3.29
CA GLN A 89 -7.06 -20.59 2.10
C GLN A 89 -6.55 -19.76 0.93
N TRP A 90 -5.98 -20.48 -0.04
CA TRP A 90 -5.46 -19.96 -1.28
C TRP A 90 -6.33 -20.39 -2.45
N ASN A 91 -7.62 -20.05 -2.40
CA ASN A 91 -8.44 -20.21 -3.59
C ASN A 91 -7.89 -19.31 -4.71
N ASN A 92 -8.05 -19.72 -5.96
CA ASN A 92 -7.46 -19.02 -7.12
C ASN A 92 -7.97 -17.57 -7.25
N TRP A 93 -9.22 -17.29 -6.85
CA TRP A 93 -9.79 -15.94 -6.85
C TRP A 93 -9.15 -15.02 -5.81
N LEU A 94 -8.98 -15.49 -4.58
CA LEU A 94 -8.29 -14.74 -3.52
C LEU A 94 -6.82 -14.48 -3.89
N LYS A 95 -6.15 -15.48 -4.48
CA LYS A 95 -4.80 -15.31 -5.02
C LYS A 95 -4.76 -14.19 -6.07
N ALA A 96 -5.65 -14.22 -7.05
CA ALA A 96 -5.75 -13.17 -8.07
C ALA A 96 -6.02 -11.79 -7.47
N LEU A 97 -6.88 -11.71 -6.46
CA LEU A 97 -7.19 -10.48 -5.76
C LEU A 97 -5.97 -9.91 -5.01
N GLN A 98 -5.17 -10.76 -4.36
CA GLN A 98 -3.93 -10.32 -3.71
C GLN A 98 -2.93 -9.75 -4.74
N TYR A 99 -2.84 -10.32 -5.94
CA TYR A 99 -2.02 -9.76 -7.02
C TYR A 99 -2.54 -8.41 -7.51
N LEU A 100 -3.86 -8.29 -7.67
CA LEU A 100 -4.50 -7.04 -8.05
C LEU A 100 -4.22 -5.94 -7.02
N PHE A 101 -4.34 -6.24 -5.73
CA PHE A 101 -4.06 -5.27 -4.67
C PHE A 101 -2.60 -4.82 -4.65
N ILE A 102 -1.64 -5.74 -4.82
CA ILE A 102 -0.23 -5.34 -4.97
C ILE A 102 -0.05 -4.46 -6.20
N ALA A 103 -0.66 -4.80 -7.34
CA ALA A 103 -0.54 -4.00 -8.55
C ALA A 103 -1.09 -2.58 -8.36
N ILE A 104 -2.21 -2.43 -7.64
CA ILE A 104 -2.79 -1.13 -7.29
C ILE A 104 -1.85 -0.35 -6.37
N HIS A 105 -1.33 -0.96 -5.30
CA HIS A 105 -0.38 -0.30 -4.39
C HIS A 105 0.90 0.15 -5.11
N VAL A 106 1.49 -0.72 -5.93
CA VAL A 106 2.69 -0.38 -6.70
C VAL A 106 2.40 0.73 -7.71
N SER A 107 1.25 0.70 -8.37
CA SER A 107 0.85 1.77 -9.31
C SER A 107 0.69 3.11 -8.58
N ALA A 108 0.09 3.12 -7.39
CA ALA A 108 -0.03 4.31 -6.56
C ALA A 108 1.34 4.84 -6.11
N LEU A 109 2.26 3.96 -5.69
CA LEU A 109 3.63 4.32 -5.32
C LEU A 109 4.44 4.87 -6.50
N LEU A 110 4.30 4.27 -7.69
CA LEU A 110 4.95 4.74 -8.91
C LEU A 110 4.42 6.11 -9.33
N LEU A 111 3.10 6.31 -9.26
CA LEU A 111 2.48 7.61 -9.52
C LEU A 111 2.99 8.65 -8.53
N PHE A 112 3.02 8.32 -7.24
CA PHE A 112 3.55 9.19 -6.20
C PHE A 112 5.03 9.55 -6.43
N LEU A 113 5.86 8.55 -6.79
CA LEU A 113 7.26 8.76 -7.14
C LEU A 113 7.42 9.66 -8.37
N PHE A 114 6.62 9.45 -9.41
CA PHE A 114 6.61 10.27 -10.60
C PHE A 114 6.27 11.74 -10.26
N PHE A 115 5.25 11.96 -9.42
CA PHE A 115 4.90 13.30 -8.95
C PHE A 115 6.04 13.94 -8.15
N MET A 116 6.68 13.21 -7.23
CA MET A 116 7.82 13.70 -6.45
C MET A 116 8.99 14.16 -7.33
N LEU A 117 9.34 13.36 -8.33
CA LEU A 117 10.46 13.64 -9.24
C LEU A 117 10.14 14.78 -10.22
N THR A 118 8.91 14.81 -10.75
CA THR A 118 8.50 15.77 -11.79
C THR A 118 8.29 17.16 -11.21
N PHE A 119 7.52 17.24 -10.11
CA PHE A 119 7.12 18.53 -9.57
C PHE A 119 8.08 19.08 -8.53
N LYS A 120 9.22 18.39 -8.28
CA LYS A 120 10.19 18.71 -7.22
C LYS A 120 9.47 19.23 -5.99
N MET A 121 8.80 18.33 -5.26
CA MET A 121 7.98 18.66 -4.09
C MET A 121 8.78 19.43 -3.03
N ASN A 122 9.01 20.71 -3.25
CA ASN A 122 9.59 21.65 -2.30
C ASN A 122 8.51 22.16 -1.32
N LYS A 123 7.25 21.67 -1.44
CA LYS A 123 6.06 22.20 -0.74
C LYS A 123 4.93 21.18 -0.59
N LEU A 124 5.22 19.97 -0.13
CA LEU A 124 4.22 19.27 0.68
C LEU A 124 4.54 19.68 2.11
N PHE A 125 3.75 20.65 2.58
CA PHE A 125 3.95 21.58 3.72
C PHE A 125 4.65 22.89 3.36
#